data_AF-A0A2E1RKU9-F1
#
_entry.id   AF-A0A2E1RKU9-F1
#
_cell.length_a   1.000
_cell.length_b   1.000
_cell.length_c   1.000
_cell.angle_alpha   90.00
_cell.angle_beta   90.00
_cell.angle_gamma   90.00
#
_symmetry.space_group_name_H-M   'P 1'
#
loop_
_entity.id
_entity.type
_entity.pdbx_description
1 polymer ?
#
loop_
_entity_poly.entity_id
_entity_poly.type
_entity_poly.pdbx_seq_one_letter_code
_entity_poly.pdbx_strand_id
1 'polypeptide(L)'
;NIDSKLSKLNSYSTTDLNIIYAPTSFPLFKNLKISLLINNVFGLKYISNGYFYTFDDDYSSPGNIKTIEGVGYYPQAQRNFLIGINTRF
;
A
#
# COMPACT_ATOMS: atom_id res chain seq x y z
N ASN A 1 -7.66 -17.44 -16.90
CA ASN A 1 -7.85 -16.08 -16.35
C ASN A 1 -9.13 -15.55 -16.99
N ILE A 2 -10.14 -15.15 -16.23
CA ILE A 2 -11.49 -14.88 -16.78
C ILE A 2 -11.66 -13.46 -17.34
N ASP A 3 -10.56 -12.69 -17.44
CA ASP A 3 -10.49 -11.36 -18.06
C ASP A 3 -11.58 -10.36 -17.61
N SER A 4 -12.10 -10.53 -16.39
CA SER A 4 -13.08 -9.62 -15.81
C SER A 4 -12.48 -8.23 -15.66
N LYS A 5 -13.19 -7.20 -16.14
CA LYS A 5 -12.79 -5.81 -15.94
C LYS A 5 -12.82 -5.44 -14.46
N LEU A 6 -13.70 -6.06 -13.67
CA LEU A 6 -13.84 -5.79 -12.24
C LEU A 6 -12.60 -6.22 -11.45
N SER A 7 -11.89 -7.25 -11.91
CA SER A 7 -10.68 -7.74 -11.24
C SER A 7 -9.43 -6.88 -11.52
N LYS A 8 -9.53 -5.86 -12.36
CA LYS A 8 -8.39 -5.00 -12.71
C LYS A 8 -8.28 -3.81 -11.76
N LEU A 9 -7.07 -3.55 -11.29
CA LEU A 9 -6.74 -2.37 -10.48
C LEU A 9 -6.23 -1.25 -11.38
N ASN A 10 -6.53 -0.02 -10.99
CA ASN A 10 -6.00 1.17 -11.65
C ASN A 10 -4.49 1.26 -11.46
N SER A 11 -3.78 1.67 -12.51
CA SER A 11 -2.36 2.00 -12.41
C SER A 11 -2.15 3.16 -11.43
N TYR A 12 -1.08 3.10 -10.67
CA TYR A 12 -0.69 4.14 -9.73
C TYR A 12 0.83 4.25 -9.68
N SER A 13 1.31 5.37 -9.16
CA SER A 13 2.72 5.55 -8.81
C SER A 13 2.79 6.37 -7.53
N THR A 14 3.65 5.94 -6.61
CA THR A 14 3.97 6.67 -5.38
C THR A 14 5.45 6.96 -5.36
N THR A 15 5.83 8.04 -4.70
CA THR A 15 7.22 8.43 -4.49
C THR A 15 7.42 8.65 -3.01
N ASP A 16 8.47 8.07 -2.47
CA ASP A 16 8.86 8.18 -1.07
C ASP A 16 10.19 8.94 -0.99
N LEU A 17 10.36 9.72 0.09
CA LEU A 17 11.58 10.48 0.35
C LEU A 17 12.18 10.05 1.69
N ASN A 18 13.43 9.59 1.66
CA ASN A 18 14.19 9.22 2.85
C ASN A 18 15.38 10.16 3.04
N ILE A 19 15.43 10.81 4.20
CA ILE A 19 16.50 11.74 4.58
C ILE A 19 17.20 11.16 5.81
N ILE A 20 18.52 11.02 5.74
CA ILE A 20 19.33 10.53 6.86
C ILE A 20 20.40 11.57 7.15
N TYR A 21 20.47 12.01 8.40
CA TYR A 21 21.51 12.88 8.92
C TYR A 21 22.36 12.11 9.93
N ALA A 22 23.68 12.09 9.73
CA ALA A 22 24.62 11.35 10.56
C ALA A 22 25.88 12.20 10.83
N PRO A 23 25.90 13.02 11.89
CA PRO A 23 27.07 13.83 12.22
C PRO A 23 28.27 12.96 12.60
N THR A 24 29.47 13.39 12.20
CA THR A 24 30.72 12.63 12.42
C THR A 24 31.19 12.65 13.87
N SER A 25 30.87 13.69 14.64
CA SER A 25 31.21 13.81 16.06
C SER A 25 30.05 14.39 16.84
N PHE A 26 29.73 13.77 17.98
CA PHE A 26 28.70 14.24 18.90
C PHE A 26 29.15 13.99 20.34
N PRO A 27 29.01 14.96 21.27
CA PRO A 27 29.66 14.88 22.59
C PRO A 27 29.28 13.66 23.45
N LEU A 28 28.12 13.04 23.19
CA LEU A 28 27.52 12.02 24.05
C LEU A 28 27.38 10.64 23.39
N PHE A 29 27.70 10.50 22.10
CA PHE A 29 27.46 9.26 21.36
C PHE A 29 28.61 8.97 20.37
N LYS A 30 29.06 7.73 20.30
CA LYS A 30 30.00 7.27 19.25
C LYS A 30 29.35 7.30 17.87
N ASN A 31 28.03 7.15 17.80
CA ASN A 31 27.27 7.25 16.56
C ASN A 31 25.88 7.83 16.86
N LEU A 32 25.47 8.81 16.06
CA LEU A 32 24.13 9.36 16.05
C LEU A 32 23.65 9.37 14.59
N LYS A 33 22.48 8.78 14.33
CA LYS A 33 21.76 8.93 13.06
C LYS A 33 20.35 9.38 13.34
N ILE A 34 19.92 10.40 12.61
CA ILE A 34 18.54 10.88 12.59
C ILE A 34 17.98 10.58 11.21
N SER A 35 16.81 9.96 11.14
CA SER A 35 16.15 9.64 9.89
C SER A 35 14.77 10.28 9.83
N LEU A 36 14.40 10.79 8.67
CA LEU A 36 13.05 11.22 8.32
C LEU A 36 12.65 10.49 7.04
N LEU A 37 11.57 9.73 7.12
CA LEU A 37 10.94 9.07 5.98
C LEU A 37 9.57 9.68 5.73
N ILE A 38 9.35 10.15 4.52
CA ILE A 38 8.07 10.65 4.03
C ILE A 38 7.58 9.68 2.96
N ASN A 39 6.61 8.84 3.32
CA ASN A 39 5.99 7.91 2.37
C ASN A 39 4.86 8.62 1.61
N ASN A 40 4.71 8.30 0.32
CA ASN A 40 3.70 8.83 -0.56
C ASN A 40 3.68 10.37 -0.54
N VAL A 41 4.78 10.99 -0.98
CA VAL A 41 5.03 12.44 -0.91
C VAL A 41 3.86 13.26 -1.47
N PHE A 42 3.25 12.80 -2.58
CA PHE A 42 2.10 13.45 -3.21
C PHE A 42 0.75 13.14 -2.56
N GLY A 43 0.69 12.21 -1.60
CA GLY A 43 -0.52 11.88 -0.85
C GLY A 43 -1.60 11.17 -1.68
N LEU A 44 -1.22 10.46 -2.73
CA LEU A 44 -2.12 9.76 -3.64
C LEU A 44 -2.96 8.73 -2.86
N LYS A 45 -4.29 8.73 -3.06
CA LYS A 45 -5.16 7.63 -2.63
C LYS A 45 -5.12 6.53 -3.69
N TYR A 46 -4.66 5.34 -3.33
CA TYR A 46 -4.50 4.23 -4.27
C TYR A 46 -4.82 2.87 -3.63
N ILE A 47 -4.99 1.87 -4.48
CA ILE A 47 -5.23 0.48 -4.10
C ILE A 47 -4.18 -0.37 -4.82
N SER A 48 -3.31 -1.02 -4.07
CA SER A 48 -2.30 -1.94 -4.61
C SER A 48 -2.82 -3.36 -4.78
N ASN A 49 -3.83 -3.74 -4.00
CA ASN A 49 -4.33 -5.10 -3.93
C ASN A 49 -5.79 -5.16 -3.46
N GLY A 50 -6.42 -6.27 -3.79
CA GLY A 50 -7.78 -6.62 -3.44
C GLY A 50 -7.99 -8.12 -3.58
N TYR A 51 -9.22 -8.57 -3.43
CA TYR A 51 -9.62 -9.93 -3.76
C TYR A 51 -10.76 -9.91 -4.77
N PHE A 52 -10.84 -10.97 -5.56
CA PHE A 52 -11.86 -11.19 -6.57
C PHE A 52 -12.41 -12.59 -6.39
N TYR A 53 -13.73 -12.74 -6.52
CA TYR A 53 -14.39 -14.04 -6.45
C TYR A 53 -15.50 -14.13 -7.48
N THR A 54 -15.79 -15.36 -7.88
CA THR A 54 -16.94 -15.69 -8.74
C THR A 54 -17.62 -16.92 -8.22
N PHE A 55 -18.94 -17.00 -8.38
CA PHE A 55 -19.71 -18.22 -8.16
C PHE A 55 -20.88 -18.26 -9.12
N ASP A 56 -21.35 -19.47 -9.44
CA ASP A 56 -22.52 -19.67 -10.29
C ASP A 56 -23.77 -19.74 -9.41
N ASP A 57 -24.75 -18.88 -9.71
CA ASP A 57 -26.08 -18.85 -9.10
C ASP A 57 -27.04 -19.67 -9.98
N ASP A 58 -27.35 -20.88 -9.53
CA ASP A 58 -28.24 -21.85 -10.18
C ASP A 58 -29.57 -22.04 -9.43
N TYR A 59 -29.76 -21.32 -8.32
CA TYR A 59 -30.90 -21.49 -7.41
C TYR A 59 -31.83 -20.27 -7.39
N SER A 60 -31.35 -19.06 -7.70
CA SER A 60 -32.20 -17.86 -7.65
C SER A 60 -33.20 -17.77 -8.81
N SER A 61 -32.90 -18.39 -9.96
CA SER A 61 -33.80 -18.49 -11.11
C SER A 61 -33.79 -19.93 -11.65
N PRO A 62 -34.84 -20.73 -11.42
CA PRO A 62 -34.92 -22.11 -11.89
C PRO A 62 -34.63 -22.23 -13.39
N GLY A 63 -33.66 -23.06 -13.76
CA GLY A 63 -33.28 -23.32 -15.17
C GLY A 63 -32.31 -22.31 -15.78
N ASN A 64 -31.88 -21.26 -15.06
CA ASN A 64 -30.87 -20.30 -15.51
C ASN A 64 -29.66 -20.33 -14.56
N ILE A 65 -28.46 -20.58 -15.10
CA ILE A 65 -27.20 -20.43 -14.36
C ILE A 65 -26.63 -19.05 -14.66
N LYS A 66 -26.37 -18.25 -13.62
CA LYS A 66 -25.77 -16.93 -13.75
C LYS A 66 -24.47 -16.87 -12.94
N THR A 67 -23.34 -16.63 -13.60
CA THR A 67 -22.09 -16.32 -12.90
C THR A 67 -22.17 -14.93 -12.26
N ILE A 68 -22.01 -14.88 -10.95
CA ILE A 68 -21.90 -13.65 -10.17
C ILE A 68 -20.43 -13.40 -9.89
N GLU A 69 -20.02 -12.13 -10.06
CA GLU A 69 -18.67 -11.68 -9.76
C GLU A 69 -18.69 -10.65 -8.62
N GLY A 70 -17.65 -10.68 -7.79
CA GLY A 70 -17.49 -9.72 -6.70
C GLY A 70 -16.03 -9.37 -6.44
N VAL A 71 -15.83 -8.18 -5.89
CA VAL A 71 -14.51 -7.61 -5.56
C VAL A 71 -14.51 -6.97 -4.19
N GLY A 72 -13.37 -7.07 -3.52
CA GLY A 72 -13.06 -6.24 -2.36
C GLY A 72 -11.68 -5.60 -2.50
N TYR A 73 -11.52 -4.41 -1.94
CA TYR A 73 -10.31 -3.60 -2.08
C TYR A 73 -9.64 -3.34 -0.73
N TYR A 74 -8.30 -3.29 -0.72
CA TYR A 74 -7.51 -2.88 0.44
C TYR A 74 -6.83 -1.52 0.17
N PRO A 75 -7.45 -0.40 0.59
CA PRO A 75 -6.88 0.92 0.37
C PRO A 75 -5.55 1.09 1.09
N GLN A 76 -4.58 1.66 0.40
CA GLN A 76 -3.26 1.94 0.99
C GLN A 76 -3.25 3.29 1.71
N ALA A 77 -2.31 3.42 2.64
CA ALA A 77 -2.11 4.67 3.36
C ALA A 77 -1.77 5.82 2.39
N GLN A 78 -2.34 6.99 2.65
CA GLN A 78 -1.90 8.24 2.03
C GLN A 78 -0.55 8.68 2.64
N ARG A 79 -0.19 9.94 2.48
CA ARG A 79 1.08 10.47 3.01
C ARG A 79 1.22 10.21 4.51
N ASN A 80 2.35 9.66 4.90
CA ASN A 80 2.70 9.44 6.30
C ASN A 80 4.19 9.71 6.56
N PHE A 81 4.54 9.91 7.82
CA PHE A 81 5.84 10.38 8.26
C PHE A 81 6.39 9.47 9.35
N LEU A 82 7.63 9.03 9.21
CA LEU A 82 8.36 8.32 10.25
C LEU A 82 9.63 9.09 10.58
N ILE A 83 9.84 9.36 11.87
CA ILE A 83 11.06 9.99 12.39
C ILE A 83 11.76 8.95 13.26
N GLY A 84 13.06 8.78 13.05
CA GLY A 84 13.88 7.81 13.76
C GLY A 84 15.14 8.44 14.32
N ILE A 85 15.57 7.94 15.48
CA ILE A 85 16.86 8.25 16.08
C ILE A 85 17.54 6.92 16.38
N ASN A 86 18.77 6.75 15.89
CA ASN A 86 19.62 5.60 16.17
C ASN A 86 20.90 6.09 16.84
N THR A 87 21.21 5.54 18.01
CA THR A 87 22.36 5.93 18.82
C THR A 87 23.23 4.72 19.14
N ARG A 88 24.54 4.96 19.27
CA ARG A 88 25.50 4.01 19.81
C ARG A 88 26.42 4.71 20.80
N PHE A 89 26.65 4.06 21.94
CA PHE A 89 27.48 4.54 23.05
C PHE A 89 28.88 3.94 23.03
#